data_AF-A0A3N8QQU7-F1
#
_entry.id   AF-A0A3N8QQU7-F1
#
_cell.length_a   1.000
_cell.length_b   1.000
_cell.length_c   1.000
_cell.angle_alpha   90.00
_cell.angle_beta   90.00
_cell.angle_gamma   90.00
#
_symmetry.space_group_name_H-M   'P 1'
#
loop_
_entity.id
_entity.type
_entity.pdbx_description
1 polymer ?
#
loop_
_entity_poly.entity_id
_entity_poly.type
_entity_poly.pdbx_seq_one_letter_code
_entity_poly.pdbx_strand_id
1 'polypeptide(L)'
;MQRPNFELLRDAFAIIDGIPDSAINLWTWRQKGHEPACGTIACAAGWLAMHPSMNELGLRSRSSVDGMPETESASGFSALRGFFGLNFDSQNIFEGKGWGYKDRELGGRIDDLSEKQLWKRRVLRLFQEYNEPFDPKVGEGLHLDARGQ
;
A
#
# COMPACT_ATOMS: atom_id res chain seq x y z
N MET A 1 7.62 15.36 12.97
CA MET A 1 7.33 14.19 12.11
C MET A 1 5.85 13.95 12.17
N GLN A 2 5.19 13.83 11.02
CA GLN A 2 3.78 13.43 10.97
C GLN A 2 3.68 11.96 11.36
N ARG A 3 2.79 11.65 12.32
CA ARG A 3 2.52 10.28 12.76
C ARG A 3 1.44 9.68 11.84
N PRO A 4 1.69 8.51 11.21
CA PRO A 4 0.67 7.82 10.42
C PRO A 4 -0.61 7.53 11.21
N ASN A 5 -1.73 7.45 10.49
CA ASN A 5 -2.98 6.94 11.04
C ASN A 5 -2.94 5.40 11.08
N PHE A 6 -2.35 4.86 12.15
CA PHE A 6 -2.16 3.42 12.30
C PHE A 6 -3.46 2.62 12.47
N GLU A 7 -4.53 3.24 12.98
CA GLU A 7 -5.85 2.60 13.01
C GLU A 7 -6.36 2.37 11.59
N LEU A 8 -6.35 3.42 10.77
CA LEU A 8 -6.76 3.34 9.37
C LEU A 8 -5.87 2.41 8.53
N LEU A 9 -4.57 2.35 8.84
CA LEU A 9 -3.66 1.38 8.21
C LEU A 9 -3.94 -0.06 8.63
N ARG A 10 -4.45 -0.33 9.85
CA ARG A 10 -4.91 -1.68 10.24
C ARG A 10 -6.15 -2.08 9.45
N ASP A 11 -7.09 -1.16 9.28
CA ASP A 11 -8.30 -1.42 8.47
C ASP A 11 -7.94 -1.69 7.01
N ALA A 12 -7.03 -0.86 6.45
CA ALA A 12 -6.50 -1.09 5.11
C ALA A 12 -5.80 -2.44 4.99
N PHE A 13 -5.03 -2.83 6.02
CA PHE A 13 -4.37 -4.13 6.05
C PHE A 13 -5.38 -5.28 5.99
N ALA A 14 -6.43 -5.23 6.81
CA ALA A 14 -7.47 -6.25 6.82
C ALA A 14 -8.22 -6.36 5.48
N ILE A 15 -8.52 -5.24 4.83
CA ILE A 15 -9.16 -5.21 3.50
C ILE A 15 -8.27 -5.90 2.46
N ILE A 16 -6.98 -5.52 2.39
CA ILE A 16 -6.05 -6.09 1.42
C ILE A 16 -5.74 -7.57 1.69
N ASP A 17 -5.72 -7.98 2.96
CA ASP A 17 -5.53 -9.38 3.33
C ASP A 17 -6.64 -10.27 2.77
N GLY A 18 -7.89 -9.80 2.80
CA GLY A 18 -9.06 -10.50 2.28
C GLY A 18 -9.17 -10.58 0.76
N ILE A 19 -8.37 -9.84 -0.01
CA ILE A 19 -8.39 -9.86 -1.49
C ILE A 19 -7.43 -10.95 -1.99
N PRO A 20 -7.74 -11.82 -2.95
CA PRO A 20 -6.80 -12.85 -3.43
C PRO A 20 -5.46 -12.29 -3.92
N ASP A 21 -4.34 -13.01 -3.70
CA ASP A 21 -3.00 -12.57 -4.13
C ASP A 21 -2.94 -12.25 -5.63
N SER A 22 -3.60 -13.06 -6.47
CA SER A 22 -3.67 -12.87 -7.93
C SER A 22 -4.41 -11.59 -8.35
N ALA A 23 -5.13 -10.95 -7.43
CA ALA A 23 -5.90 -9.73 -7.68
C ALA A 23 -5.17 -8.47 -7.20
N ILE A 24 -4.00 -8.60 -6.55
CA ILE A 24 -3.15 -7.48 -6.12
C ILE A 24 -1.96 -7.34 -7.06
N ASN A 25 -1.73 -6.12 -7.57
CA ASN A 25 -0.53 -5.78 -8.32
C ASN A 25 -0.10 -4.35 -7.98
N LEU A 26 1.08 -4.16 -7.40
CA LEU A 26 1.49 -2.87 -6.86
C LEU A 26 2.10 -1.92 -7.88
N TRP A 27 2.33 -2.32 -9.13
CA TRP A 27 2.97 -1.35 -10.03
C TRP A 27 2.12 -0.09 -10.20
N THR A 28 2.85 1.00 -10.37
CA THR A 28 2.44 2.40 -10.32
C THR A 28 1.13 2.65 -11.06
N TRP A 29 0.25 3.45 -10.46
CA TRP A 29 -1.06 3.81 -11.02
C TRP A 29 -0.92 4.45 -12.40
N ARG A 30 -1.60 3.90 -13.42
CA ARG A 30 -1.56 4.41 -14.80
C ARG A 30 -2.97 4.48 -15.38
N GLN A 31 -3.18 5.52 -16.19
CA GLN A 31 -4.43 5.77 -16.92
C GLN A 31 -4.72 4.67 -17.95
N LYS A 32 -5.99 4.31 -18.12
CA LYS A 32 -6.40 3.36 -19.17
C LYS A 32 -6.21 4.00 -20.55
N GLY A 33 -5.44 3.36 -21.45
CA GLY A 33 -5.30 3.80 -22.85
C GLY A 33 -3.86 3.98 -23.36
N HIS A 34 -2.86 3.83 -22.50
CA HIS A 34 -1.47 3.62 -22.90
C HIS A 34 -1.10 2.15 -22.64
N GLU A 35 -0.24 1.57 -23.51
CA GLU A 35 0.14 0.14 -23.65
C GLU A 35 0.11 -0.76 -22.38
N PRO A 36 -0.19 -2.07 -22.54
CA PRO A 36 -0.70 -2.90 -21.45
C PRO A 36 0.37 -3.26 -20.41
N ALA A 37 0.07 -2.99 -19.14
CA ALA A 37 0.18 -3.90 -17.99
C ALA A 37 0.34 -3.09 -16.68
N CYS A 38 -0.50 -3.41 -15.69
CA CYS A 38 -0.53 -2.82 -14.36
C CYS A 38 -1.02 -1.36 -14.24
N GLY A 39 -1.49 -0.96 -13.04
CA GLY A 39 -1.78 0.44 -12.70
C GLY A 39 -3.25 0.83 -12.56
N THR A 40 -4.18 -0.11 -12.42
CA THR A 40 -5.61 0.19 -12.19
C THR A 40 -6.02 -0.05 -10.73
N ILE A 41 -7.32 0.02 -10.48
CA ILE A 41 -8.10 -0.55 -9.37
C ILE A 41 -7.52 -1.78 -8.63
N ALA A 42 -6.66 -2.58 -9.28
CA ALA A 42 -6.06 -3.80 -8.76
C ALA A 42 -4.83 -3.58 -7.85
N CYS A 43 -4.26 -2.37 -7.79
CA CYS A 43 -3.25 -2.07 -6.77
C CYS A 43 -3.89 -1.90 -5.39
N ALA A 44 -3.10 -2.01 -4.32
CA ALA A 44 -3.62 -1.84 -2.97
C ALA A 44 -4.35 -0.49 -2.79
N ALA A 45 -3.82 0.60 -3.35
CA ALA A 45 -4.48 1.91 -3.30
C ALA A 45 -5.82 1.94 -4.05
N GLY A 46 -5.91 1.27 -5.20
CA GLY A 46 -7.13 1.20 -6.01
C GLY A 46 -8.23 0.39 -5.32
N TRP A 47 -7.87 -0.75 -4.74
CA TRP A 47 -8.77 -1.57 -3.94
C TRP A 47 -9.31 -0.80 -2.72
N LEU A 48 -8.43 -0.06 -2.03
CA LEU A 48 -8.83 0.78 -0.90
C LEU A 48 -9.73 1.93 -1.34
N ALA A 49 -9.41 2.63 -2.44
CA ALA A 49 -10.20 3.72 -2.99
C ALA A 49 -11.57 3.30 -3.56
N MET A 50 -11.82 2.00 -3.66
CA MET A 50 -13.14 1.45 -3.98
C MET A 50 -13.91 0.95 -2.78
N HIS A 51 -13.23 0.61 -1.69
CA HIS A 51 -13.84 -0.10 -0.59
C HIS A 51 -14.85 0.81 0.13
N PRO A 52 -16.09 0.36 0.38
CA PRO A 52 -17.14 1.22 0.94
C PRO A 52 -16.73 1.95 2.22
N SER A 53 -16.07 1.26 3.17
CA SER A 53 -15.61 1.90 4.41
C SER A 53 -14.57 3.00 4.19
N MET A 54 -13.72 2.88 3.17
CA MET A 54 -12.73 3.93 2.84
C MET A 54 -13.41 5.10 2.12
N ASN A 55 -14.42 4.82 1.28
CA ASN A 55 -15.23 5.83 0.61
C ASN A 55 -16.01 6.71 1.60
N GLU A 56 -16.54 6.10 2.66
CA GLU A 56 -17.23 6.79 3.76
C GLU A 56 -16.30 7.73 4.52
N LEU A 57 -15.03 7.34 4.66
CA LEU A 57 -13.98 8.16 5.28
C LEU A 57 -13.38 9.22 4.33
N GLY A 58 -13.78 9.22 3.06
CA GLY A 58 -13.42 10.25 2.08
C GLY A 58 -12.32 9.88 1.09
N LEU A 59 -11.83 8.63 1.07
CA LEU A 59 -10.95 8.13 0.01
C LEU A 59 -11.78 7.48 -1.08
N ARG A 60 -11.72 8.01 -2.30
CA ARG A 60 -12.51 7.51 -3.43
C ARG A 60 -11.64 7.29 -4.65
N SER A 61 -12.15 6.56 -5.62
CA SER A 61 -11.55 6.48 -6.94
C SER A 61 -12.14 7.57 -7.83
N ARG A 62 -11.28 8.40 -8.44
CA ARG A 62 -11.71 9.48 -9.37
C ARG A 62 -12.57 8.98 -10.52
N SER A 63 -12.31 7.75 -10.93
CA SER A 63 -13.03 7.07 -12.01
C SER A 63 -12.87 5.57 -11.82
N SER A 64 -13.95 4.82 -12.07
CA SER A 64 -13.94 3.36 -12.14
C SER A 64 -12.98 2.81 -13.21
N VAL A 65 -12.48 3.68 -14.08
CA VAL A 65 -11.60 3.36 -15.21
C VAL A 65 -10.13 3.55 -14.86
N ASP A 66 -9.80 4.64 -14.16
CA ASP A 66 -8.40 5.03 -13.91
C ASP A 66 -7.91 4.61 -12.52
N GLY A 67 -8.82 4.27 -11.59
CA GLY A 67 -8.44 3.75 -10.27
C GLY A 67 -7.71 4.75 -9.37
N MET A 68 -7.46 5.98 -9.84
CA MET A 68 -6.64 6.96 -9.12
C MET A 68 -7.32 7.36 -7.81
N PRO A 69 -6.65 7.20 -6.66
CA PRO A 69 -7.19 7.61 -5.37
C PRO A 69 -7.34 9.13 -5.31
N GLU A 70 -8.43 9.58 -4.72
CA GLU A 70 -8.73 10.99 -4.49
C GLU A 70 -9.40 11.21 -3.13
N THR A 71 -9.22 12.41 -2.63
CA THR A 71 -9.94 12.99 -1.49
C THR A 71 -10.47 14.34 -1.93
N GLU A 72 -11.22 15.04 -1.09
CA GLU A 72 -11.72 16.38 -1.41
C GLU A 72 -10.62 17.38 -1.82
N SER A 73 -9.40 17.22 -1.29
CA SER A 73 -8.32 18.21 -1.42
C SER A 73 -7.13 17.76 -2.27
N ALA A 74 -7.04 16.48 -2.66
CA ALA A 74 -5.87 15.93 -3.32
C ALA A 74 -6.18 14.66 -4.14
N SER A 75 -5.27 14.32 -5.05
CA SER A 75 -5.29 13.08 -5.85
C SER A 75 -3.96 12.31 -5.79
N GLY A 76 -3.98 11.04 -6.16
CA GLY A 76 -2.80 10.18 -6.25
C GLY A 76 -2.08 10.00 -4.92
N PHE A 77 -0.75 10.07 -4.94
CA PHE A 77 0.08 9.84 -3.74
C PHE A 77 -0.20 10.91 -2.69
N SER A 78 -0.49 12.15 -3.11
CA SER A 78 -0.87 13.23 -2.21
C SER A 78 -2.17 12.93 -1.46
N ALA A 79 -3.16 12.31 -2.12
CA ALA A 79 -4.41 11.88 -1.49
C ALA A 79 -4.15 10.80 -0.44
N LEU A 80 -3.44 9.73 -0.80
CA LEU A 80 -3.10 8.64 0.13
C LEU A 80 -2.27 9.15 1.30
N ARG A 81 -1.31 10.03 1.03
CA ARG A 81 -0.46 10.63 2.05
C ARG A 81 -1.29 11.41 3.07
N GLY A 82 -2.20 12.27 2.61
CA GLY A 82 -3.10 13.01 3.48
C GLY A 82 -4.02 12.08 4.27
N PHE A 83 -4.68 11.15 3.57
CA PHE A 83 -5.66 10.23 4.12
C PHE A 83 -5.08 9.31 5.22
N PHE A 84 -3.92 8.70 4.97
CA PHE A 84 -3.26 7.80 5.93
C PHE A 84 -2.29 8.53 6.88
N GLY A 85 -2.18 9.86 6.81
CA GLY A 85 -1.24 10.63 7.64
C GLY A 85 0.24 10.30 7.39
N LEU A 86 0.60 9.90 6.18
CA LEU A 86 1.94 9.49 5.81
C LEU A 86 2.84 10.71 5.52
N ASN A 87 4.15 10.49 5.51
CA ASN A 87 5.11 11.45 4.96
C ASN A 87 5.51 11.06 3.52
N PHE A 88 6.39 11.83 2.89
CA PHE A 88 6.84 11.57 1.51
C PHE A 88 7.58 10.24 1.31
N ASP A 89 8.22 9.69 2.35
CA ASP A 89 8.89 8.39 2.28
C ASP A 89 7.88 7.25 2.47
N SER A 90 7.09 7.32 3.54
CA SER A 90 6.09 6.31 3.89
C SER A 90 4.90 6.22 2.95
N GLN A 91 4.60 7.21 2.11
CA GLN A 91 3.63 7.04 1.02
C GLN A 91 4.05 5.94 0.01
N ASN A 92 5.36 5.62 -0.06
CA ASN A 92 5.90 4.61 -0.97
C ASN A 92 5.52 3.18 -0.53
N ILE A 93 4.77 2.98 0.56
CA ILE A 93 4.16 1.68 0.86
C ILE A 93 3.29 1.19 -0.32
N PHE A 94 2.72 2.13 -1.10
CA PHE A 94 1.86 1.86 -2.27
C PHE A 94 2.59 1.82 -3.63
N GLU A 95 3.92 1.98 -3.68
CA GLU A 95 4.66 1.92 -4.96
C GLU A 95 4.77 0.48 -5.48
N GLY A 96 5.12 0.31 -6.75
CA GLY A 96 5.59 -0.94 -7.34
C GLY A 96 6.81 -1.53 -6.64
N LYS A 97 7.04 -2.81 -6.96
CA LYS A 97 8.18 -3.59 -6.49
C LYS A 97 9.50 -2.89 -6.83
N GLY A 98 10.42 -2.81 -5.85
CA GLY A 98 11.78 -2.28 -6.02
C GLY A 98 11.93 -0.80 -5.69
N TRP A 99 10.83 -0.05 -5.66
CA TRP A 99 10.79 1.39 -5.36
C TRP A 99 10.00 1.70 -4.08
N GLY A 100 9.42 0.66 -3.46
CA GLY A 100 8.56 0.82 -2.30
C GLY A 100 9.30 1.06 -0.99
N TYR A 101 8.52 1.39 0.02
CA TYR A 101 9.03 1.75 1.35
C TYR A 101 9.92 0.66 1.96
N LYS A 102 11.20 0.98 2.12
CA LYS A 102 12.23 0.08 2.66
C LYS A 102 12.42 -1.22 1.88
N ASP A 103 12.07 -1.27 0.59
CA ASP A 103 12.26 -2.47 -0.26
C ASP A 103 13.75 -2.89 -0.33
N ARG A 104 14.68 -1.93 -0.27
CA ARG A 104 16.13 -2.20 -0.29
C ARG A 104 16.61 -3.10 0.84
N GLU A 105 15.90 -3.15 1.97
CA GLU A 105 16.23 -4.04 3.08
C GLU A 105 16.02 -5.52 2.73
N LEU A 106 15.23 -5.83 1.70
CA LEU A 106 14.94 -7.22 1.29
C LEU A 106 16.08 -7.83 0.45
N GLY A 107 16.92 -7.02 -0.20
CA GLY A 107 17.91 -7.53 -1.15
C GLY A 107 17.24 -8.41 -2.23
N GLY A 108 17.82 -9.58 -2.50
CA GLY A 108 17.27 -10.56 -3.46
C GLY A 108 15.94 -11.21 -3.04
N ARG A 109 15.53 -11.09 -1.76
CA ARG A 109 14.29 -11.70 -1.25
C ARG A 109 13.03 -10.98 -1.70
N ILE A 110 13.16 -9.81 -2.35
CA ILE A 110 12.00 -9.08 -2.88
C ILE A 110 11.24 -9.88 -3.94
N ASP A 111 11.94 -10.79 -4.63
CA ASP A 111 11.35 -11.66 -5.64
C ASP A 111 10.65 -12.89 -5.05
N ASP A 112 10.92 -13.22 -3.78
CA ASP A 112 10.24 -14.30 -3.05
C ASP A 112 8.83 -13.91 -2.59
N LEU A 113 8.51 -12.61 -2.60
CA LEU A 113 7.24 -12.07 -2.12
C LEU A 113 6.26 -11.78 -3.26
N SER A 114 5.01 -12.20 -3.07
CA SER A 114 3.88 -11.73 -3.87
C SER A 114 3.68 -10.22 -3.67
N GLU A 115 3.03 -9.57 -4.64
CA GLU A 115 2.72 -8.14 -4.58
C GLU A 115 1.91 -7.79 -3.31
N LYS A 116 0.95 -8.63 -2.92
CA LYS A 116 0.24 -8.46 -1.65
C LYS A 116 1.19 -8.58 -0.46
N GLN A 117 1.99 -9.64 -0.40
CA GLN A 117 2.94 -9.86 0.70
C GLN A 117 3.93 -8.70 0.82
N LEU A 118 4.39 -8.14 -0.30
CA LEU A 118 5.27 -6.99 -0.32
C LEU A 118 4.59 -5.74 0.24
N TRP A 119 3.34 -5.46 -0.11
CA TRP A 119 2.60 -4.34 0.50
C TRP A 119 2.38 -4.55 2.00
N LYS A 120 1.94 -5.74 2.41
CA LYS A 120 1.78 -6.10 3.84
C LYS A 120 3.08 -5.91 4.61
N ARG A 121 4.19 -6.38 4.05
CA ARG A 121 5.55 -6.22 4.60
C ARG A 121 5.86 -4.75 4.85
N ARG A 122 5.60 -3.88 3.88
CA ARG A 122 5.89 -2.43 3.98
C ARG A 122 5.04 -1.76 5.06
N VAL A 123 3.76 -2.13 5.17
CA VAL A 123 2.88 -1.64 6.26
C VAL A 123 3.43 -2.09 7.61
N LEU A 124 3.70 -3.38 7.81
CA LEU A 124 4.22 -3.86 9.10
C LEU A 124 5.62 -3.33 9.43
N ARG A 125 6.46 -3.09 8.42
CA ARG A 125 7.75 -2.43 8.60
C ARG A 125 7.59 -0.99 9.11
N LEU A 126 6.57 -0.26 8.62
CA LEU A 126 6.21 1.06 9.13
C LEU A 126 5.71 0.99 10.57
N PHE A 127 4.88 -0.01 10.94
CA PHE A 127 4.45 -0.22 12.33
C PHE A 127 5.66 -0.47 13.24
N GLN A 128 6.58 -1.33 12.82
CA GLN A 128 7.81 -1.62 13.55
C GLN A 128 8.68 -0.36 13.75
N GLU A 129 8.84 0.48 12.73
CA GLU A 129 9.62 1.73 12.82
C GLU A 129 9.07 2.70 13.86
N TYR A 130 7.75 2.74 14.04
CA TYR A 130 7.06 3.61 15.01
C TYR A 130 6.80 2.94 16.37
N ASN A 131 7.28 1.72 16.59
CA ASN A 131 6.95 0.89 17.77
C ASN A 131 5.44 0.69 17.98
N GLU A 132 4.68 0.64 16.89
CA GLU A 132 3.24 0.37 16.94
C GLU A 132 2.95 -1.13 17.01
N PRO A 133 2.03 -1.56 17.90
CA PRO A 133 1.72 -2.97 18.04
C PRO A 133 0.99 -3.52 16.81
N PHE A 134 1.37 -4.74 16.42
CA PHE A 134 0.72 -5.61 15.44
C PHE A 134 0.88 -7.08 15.87
N ASP A 135 0.02 -7.97 15.38
CA ASP A 135 0.15 -9.42 15.64
C ASP A 135 1.41 -9.97 14.92
N PRO A 136 2.41 -10.51 15.62
CA PRO A 136 3.61 -11.04 14.99
C PRO A 136 3.33 -12.11 13.93
N LYS A 137 2.24 -12.87 14.06
CA LYS A 137 1.86 -13.92 13.11
C LYS A 137 1.60 -13.38 11.71
N VAL A 138 1.07 -12.15 11.60
CA VAL A 138 0.82 -11.53 10.29
C VAL A 138 2.11 -11.10 9.58
N GLY A 139 3.23 -11.07 10.30
CA GLY A 139 4.56 -10.77 9.78
C GLY A 139 5.40 -12.00 9.39
N GLU A 140 4.92 -13.21 9.67
CA GLU A 140 5.64 -14.45 9.34
C GLU A 140 5.88 -14.56 7.83
N GLY A 141 7.12 -14.92 7.44
CA GLY A 141 7.52 -15.02 6.04
C GLY A 141 7.67 -13.69 5.30
N LEU A 142 7.43 -12.53 5.94
CA LEU A 142 7.52 -11.22 5.28
C LEU A 142 8.90 -10.55 5.43
N HIS A 143 9.87 -11.20 6.08
CA HIS A 143 11.25 -10.71 6.18
C HIS A 143 11.36 -9.26 6.73
N LEU A 144 10.58 -8.93 7.77
CA LEU A 144 10.53 -7.58 8.36
C LEU A 144 11.90 -7.05 8.81
N ASP A 145 12.76 -7.94 9.32
CA ASP A 145 14.11 -7.62 9.81
C ASP A 145 15.25 -7.99 8.86
N ALA A 146 14.99 -8.08 7.54
CA ALA A 146 16.01 -8.47 6.55
C ALA A 146 17.21 -7.52 6.39
N ARG A 147 17.34 -6.48 7.24
CA ARG A 147 18.44 -5.49 7.25
C ARG A 147 19.81 -6.18 7.12
N GLY A 148 20.39 -6.11 5.92
CA GLY A 148 21.77 -6.52 5.64
C GLY A 148 22.13 -7.93 6.11
N GLN A 149 21.76 -8.93 5.32
CA GLN A 149 22.53 -10.18 5.23
C GLN A 149 23.48 -10.11 4.03
#